data_AF-A0A7W4HCJ8-F1
#
_entry.id   AF-A0A7W4HCJ8-F1
#
_cell.length_a   1.000
_cell.length_b   1.000
_cell.length_c   1.000
_cell.angle_alpha   90.00
_cell.angle_beta   90.00
_cell.angle_gamma   90.00
#
_symmetry.space_group_name_H-M   'P 1'
#
loop_
_entity.id
_entity.type
_entity.pdbx_description
1 polymer ?
#
loop_
_entity_poly.entity_id
_entity_poly.type
_entity_poly.pdbx_seq_one_letter_code
_entity_poly.pdbx_strand_id
1 'polypeptide(L)'
;MSEKTLKLIARIPMLVFLLVAVVLTVMFVVGVSGTDDRATLLRVVGPSIVYTYVLAAIAVVLLLGFLLVKLVTNPRSGIKALLGFGLLVLVFVVAYAISSNEPLQMPNGTLYGVNADPKVAAEQMRDVVMTDIGIIATYILIALALVSLVVTGVLSFFKK
;
A
#
# COMPACT_ATOMS: atom_id res chain seq x y z
N MET A 1 9.41 -15.41 31.06
CA MET A 1 8.55 -14.26 30.70
C MET A 1 7.12 -14.75 30.56
N SER A 2 6.13 -14.12 31.20
CA SER A 2 4.73 -14.57 31.13
C SER A 2 4.14 -14.34 29.73
N GLU A 3 3.27 -15.24 29.27
CA GLU A 3 2.55 -15.11 27.99
C GLU A 3 1.78 -13.78 27.87
N LYS A 4 1.28 -13.27 29.01
CA LYS A 4 0.63 -11.95 29.09
C LYS A 4 1.61 -10.81 28.75
N THR A 5 2.84 -10.89 29.26
CA THR A 5 3.90 -9.90 29.02
C THR A 5 4.39 -9.93 27.57
N LEU A 6 4.52 -11.12 26.97
CA LEU A 6 4.89 -11.27 25.56
C LEU A 6 3.84 -10.67 24.61
N LYS A 7 2.56 -10.95 24.86
CA LYS A 7 1.44 -10.39 24.06
C LYS A 7 1.37 -8.87 24.19
N LEU A 8 1.67 -8.32 25.36
CA LEU A 8 1.67 -6.87 25.58
C LEU A 8 2.80 -6.21 24.79
N ILE A 9 4.03 -6.73 24.88
CA ILE A 9 5.21 -6.20 24.17
C ILE A 9 5.00 -6.24 22.65
N ALA A 10 4.44 -7.33 22.12
CA ALA A 10 4.16 -7.46 20.69
C ALA A 10 3.10 -6.45 20.17
N ARG A 11 2.24 -5.92 21.05
CA ARG A 11 1.21 -4.93 20.68
C ARG A 11 1.70 -3.49 20.74
N ILE A 12 2.79 -3.20 21.46
CA ILE A 12 3.35 -1.85 21.56
C ILE A 12 3.65 -1.22 20.19
N PRO A 13 4.37 -1.85 19.25
CA PRO A 13 4.65 -1.23 17.95
C PRO A 13 3.35 -0.94 17.16
N MET A 14 2.37 -1.84 17.23
CA MET A 14 1.06 -1.64 16.61
C MET A 14 0.35 -0.39 17.18
N LEU A 15 0.34 -0.24 18.51
CA LEU A 15 -0.27 0.92 19.16
C LEU A 15 0.45 2.21 18.82
N VAL A 16 1.79 2.19 18.74
CA VAL A 16 2.58 3.36 18.33
C VAL A 16 2.24 3.76 16.90
N PHE A 17 2.23 2.82 15.95
CA PHE A 17 1.84 3.12 14.57
C PHE A 17 0.41 3.65 14.46
N LEU A 18 -0.52 3.09 15.22
CA LEU A 18 -1.90 3.55 15.23
C LEU A 18 -2.02 4.96 15.82
N LEU A 19 -1.34 5.25 16.92
CA LEU A 19 -1.36 6.57 17.55
C LEU A 19 -0.80 7.64 16.61
N VAL A 20 0.35 7.37 15.95
CA VAL A 20 0.93 8.30 14.97
C VAL A 20 -0.03 8.49 13.79
N ALA A 21 -0.64 7.43 13.27
CA ALA A 21 -1.62 7.53 12.20
C ALA A 21 -2.82 8.41 12.59
N VAL A 22 -3.39 8.20 13.79
CA VAL A 22 -4.50 9.02 14.30
C VAL A 22 -4.10 10.49 14.41
N VAL A 23 -2.93 10.79 14.97
CA VAL A 23 -2.43 12.17 15.07
C VAL A 23 -2.31 12.81 13.69
N LEU A 24 -1.70 12.12 12.73
CA LEU A 24 -1.56 12.61 11.35
C LEU A 24 -2.90 12.81 10.65
N THR A 25 -3.88 11.92 10.86
CA THR A 25 -5.23 12.09 10.34
C THR A 25 -5.91 13.32 10.92
N VAL A 26 -5.81 13.54 12.24
CA VAL A 26 -6.37 14.75 12.87
C VAL A 26 -5.68 16.00 12.32
N MET A 27 -4.36 16.00 12.19
CA MET A 27 -3.62 17.11 11.58
C MET A 27 -4.06 17.37 10.13
N PHE A 28 -4.28 16.30 9.35
CA PHE A 28 -4.79 16.39 7.98
C PHE A 28 -6.17 17.04 7.92
N VAL A 29 -7.14 16.51 8.67
CA VAL A 29 -8.53 17.00 8.64
C VAL A 29 -8.63 18.44 9.12
N VAL A 30 -7.96 18.78 10.23
CA VAL A 30 -7.98 20.13 10.80
C VAL A 30 -7.20 21.11 9.91
N GLY A 31 -6.02 20.71 9.42
CA GLY A 31 -5.12 21.58 8.66
C GLY A 31 -5.57 21.88 7.23
N VAL A 32 -6.43 21.04 6.64
CA VAL A 32 -7.03 21.29 5.32
C VAL A 32 -8.30 22.15 5.43
N SER A 33 -8.91 22.25 6.62
CA SER A 33 -10.15 23.01 6.79
C SER A 33 -9.92 24.53 6.66
N GLY A 34 -10.65 25.17 5.74
CA GLY A 34 -10.74 26.64 5.65
C GLY A 34 -9.61 27.36 4.94
N THR A 35 -8.77 26.65 4.17
CA THR A 35 -7.68 27.27 3.40
C THR A 35 -7.45 26.58 2.05
N ASP A 36 -7.27 27.39 1.01
CA ASP A 36 -6.85 26.94 -0.33
C ASP A 36 -5.36 27.21 -0.59
N ASP A 37 -4.63 27.70 0.42
CA ASP A 37 -3.20 27.99 0.29
C ASP A 37 -2.40 26.69 0.11
N ARG A 38 -1.77 26.56 -1.06
CA ARG A 38 -0.96 25.39 -1.44
C ARG A 38 0.17 25.12 -0.44
N ALA A 39 0.81 26.15 0.10
CA ALA A 39 1.91 25.96 1.05
C ALA A 39 1.42 25.34 2.37
N THR A 40 0.27 25.81 2.85
CA THR A 40 -0.41 25.26 4.03
C THR A 40 -0.84 23.82 3.79
N LEU A 41 -1.46 23.52 2.64
CA LEU A 41 -1.86 22.16 2.27
C LEU A 41 -0.66 21.21 2.22
N LEU A 42 0.44 21.60 1.55
CA LEU A 42 1.64 20.76 1.46
C LEU A 42 2.28 20.48 2.83
N ARG A 43 2.27 21.46 3.74
CA ARG A 43 2.79 21.29 5.10
C ARG A 43 1.97 20.28 5.91
N VAL A 44 0.67 20.20 5.65
CA VAL A 44 -0.25 19.30 6.34
C VAL A 44 -0.23 17.89 5.73
N VAL A 45 -0.12 17.78 4.39
CA VAL A 45 -0.10 16.49 3.69
C VAL A 45 1.27 15.80 3.74
N GLY A 46 2.36 16.58 3.69
CA GLY A 46 3.73 16.06 3.62
C GLY A 46 4.07 15.02 4.69
N PRO A 47 3.79 15.26 5.99
CA PRO A 47 4.06 14.29 7.04
C PRO A 47 3.35 12.94 6.84
N SER A 48 2.11 12.95 6.34
CA SER A 48 1.34 11.73 6.07
C SER A 48 1.93 10.93 4.91
N ILE A 49 2.44 11.61 3.88
CA ILE A 49 3.14 10.96 2.77
C ILE A 49 4.44 10.31 3.27
N VAL A 50 5.25 11.05 4.02
CA VAL A 50 6.51 10.53 4.58
C VAL A 50 6.25 9.33 5.49
N TYR A 51 5.25 9.42 6.36
CA TYR A 51 4.87 8.33 7.25
C TYR A 51 4.46 7.07 6.48
N THR A 52 3.70 7.23 5.39
CA THR A 52 3.30 6.12 4.53
C THR A 52 4.51 5.43 3.89
N TYR A 53 5.49 6.19 3.39
CA TYR A 53 6.72 5.61 2.85
C TYR A 53 7.55 4.86 3.91
N VAL A 54 7.65 5.41 5.12
CA VAL A 54 8.36 4.73 6.22
C VAL A 54 7.68 3.42 6.59
N LEU A 55 6.35 3.41 6.74
CA LEU A 55 5.60 2.19 7.03
C LEU A 55 5.72 1.15 5.91
N ALA A 56 5.63 1.59 4.65
CA ALA A 56 5.78 0.71 3.50
C ALA A 56 7.18 0.07 3.48
N ALA A 57 8.24 0.85 3.74
CA ALA A 57 9.60 0.32 3.82
C ALA A 57 9.76 -0.72 4.94
N ILE A 58 9.23 -0.45 6.14
CA ILE A 58 9.23 -1.41 7.25
C ILE A 58 8.48 -2.68 6.87
N ALA A 59 7.31 -2.55 6.24
CA ALA A 59 6.51 -3.70 5.82
C ALA A 59 7.25 -4.59 4.82
N VAL A 60 7.93 -4.00 3.82
CA VAL A 60 8.74 -4.73 2.84
C VAL A 60 9.90 -5.46 3.52
N VAL A 61 10.65 -4.79 4.41
CA VAL A 61 11.77 -5.41 5.14
C VAL A 61 11.29 -6.59 5.98
N LEU A 62 10.20 -6.42 6.73
CA LEU A 62 9.62 -7.50 7.53
C LEU A 62 9.13 -8.64 6.64
N LEU A 63 8.43 -8.36 5.55
CA LEU A 63 7.93 -9.37 4.62
C LEU A 63 9.07 -10.23 4.06
N LEU A 64 10.13 -9.60 3.55
CA LEU A 64 11.30 -10.30 3.02
C LEU A 64 12.00 -11.10 4.12
N GLY A 65 12.19 -10.51 5.31
CA GLY A 65 12.75 -11.21 6.46
C GLY A 65 11.95 -12.45 6.85
N PHE A 66 10.62 -12.34 6.91
CA PHE A 66 9.73 -13.47 7.20
C PHE A 66 9.80 -14.56 6.14
N LEU A 67 9.85 -14.20 4.86
CA LEU A 67 9.99 -15.16 3.76
C LEU A 67 11.30 -15.95 3.89
N LEU A 68 12.42 -15.26 4.12
CA LEU A 68 13.73 -15.90 4.30
C LEU A 68 13.75 -16.81 5.53
N VAL A 69 13.27 -16.33 6.68
CA VAL A 69 13.21 -17.12 7.92
C VAL A 69 12.35 -18.38 7.72
N LYS A 70 11.18 -18.26 7.07
CA LYS A 70 10.33 -19.42 6.78
C LYS A 70 10.99 -20.39 5.82
N LEU A 71 11.70 -19.92 4.80
CA LEU A 71 12.37 -20.77 3.84
C LEU A 71 13.47 -21.62 4.50
N VAL A 72 14.22 -21.03 5.43
CA VAL A 72 15.29 -21.73 6.17
C VAL A 72 14.74 -22.67 7.25
N THR A 73 13.77 -22.20 8.05
CA THR A 73 13.25 -22.97 9.20
C THR A 73 12.26 -24.04 8.82
N ASN A 74 11.44 -23.80 7.79
CA ASN A 74 10.43 -24.75 7.31
C ASN A 74 10.23 -24.59 5.80
N PRO A 75 11.10 -25.19 4.97
CA PRO A 75 11.11 -24.98 3.53
C PRO A 75 9.79 -25.35 2.86
N ARG A 76 9.10 -26.38 3.35
CA ARG A 76 7.77 -26.77 2.82
C ARG A 76 6.73 -25.68 3.02
N SER A 77 6.72 -25.01 4.18
CA SER A 77 5.85 -23.86 4.42
C SER A 77 6.36 -22.59 3.73
N GLY A 78 7.68 -22.41 3.67
CA GLY A 78 8.34 -21.29 3.00
C GLY A 78 8.02 -21.23 1.51
N ILE A 79 8.04 -22.36 0.80
CA ILE A 79 7.65 -22.45 -0.62
C ILE A 79 6.18 -22.01 -0.81
N LYS A 80 5.28 -22.43 0.07
CA LYS A 80 3.87 -21.98 0.01
C LYS A 80 3.73 -20.47 0.24
N ALA A 81 4.49 -19.91 1.18
CA ALA A 81 4.52 -18.47 1.40
C ALA A 81 5.11 -17.72 0.20
N LEU A 82 6.15 -18.27 -0.43
CA LEU A 82 6.76 -17.72 -1.64
C LEU A 82 5.82 -17.76 -2.84
N LEU A 83 5.01 -18.83 -2.99
CA LEU A 83 3.96 -18.91 -3.99
C LEU A 83 2.90 -17.83 -3.79
N GLY A 84 2.47 -17.59 -2.54
CA GLY A 84 1.55 -16.49 -2.21
C GLY A 84 2.13 -15.11 -2.54
N PHE A 85 3.43 -14.90 -2.23
CA PHE A 85 4.14 -13.68 -2.62
C PHE A 85 4.27 -13.56 -4.15
N GLY A 86 4.56 -14.66 -4.84
CA GLY A 86 4.63 -14.70 -6.30
C GLY A 86 3.30 -14.35 -6.97
N LEU A 87 2.18 -14.78 -6.40
CA LEU A 87 0.84 -14.36 -6.84
C LEU A 87 0.65 -12.84 -6.67
N LEU A 88 1.09 -12.28 -5.55
CA LEU A 88 1.04 -10.84 -5.31
C LEU A 88 1.91 -10.07 -6.32
N VAL A 89 3.13 -10.53 -6.60
CA VAL A 89 4.00 -9.97 -7.65
C VAL A 89 3.31 -10.07 -9.02
N LEU A 90 2.68 -11.20 -9.33
CA LEU A 90 1.95 -11.39 -10.59
C LEU A 90 0.83 -10.35 -10.75
N VAL A 91 0.12 -10.01 -9.67
CA VAL A 91 -0.88 -8.92 -9.71
C VAL A 91 -0.25 -7.60 -10.12
N PHE A 92 0.91 -7.24 -9.56
CA PHE A 92 1.62 -6.01 -9.94
C PHE A 92 2.15 -6.06 -11.38
N VAL A 93 2.59 -7.22 -11.86
CA VAL A 93 3.01 -7.40 -13.26
C VAL A 93 1.84 -7.21 -14.22
N VAL A 94 0.68 -7.81 -13.92
CA VAL A 94 -0.53 -7.63 -14.72
C VAL A 94 -0.97 -6.18 -14.69
N ALA A 95 -0.98 -5.54 -13.51
CA ALA A 95 -1.35 -4.14 -13.36
C ALA A 95 -0.42 -3.22 -14.17
N TYR A 96 0.90 -3.47 -14.16
CA TYR A 96 1.86 -2.76 -15.00
C TYR A 96 1.63 -2.97 -16.50
N ALA A 97 1.31 -4.20 -16.92
CA ALA A 97 1.08 -4.51 -18.32
C ALA A 97 -0.13 -3.78 -18.91
N ILE A 98 -1.12 -3.42 -18.07
CA ILE A 98 -2.35 -2.73 -18.50
C ILE A 98 -2.43 -1.28 -18.04
N SER A 99 -1.42 -0.77 -17.34
CA SER A 99 -1.40 0.62 -16.87
C SER A 99 -1.22 1.60 -18.03
N SER A 100 -1.87 2.76 -17.93
CA SER A 100 -1.79 3.84 -18.90
C SER A 100 -0.69 4.85 -18.55
N ASN A 101 -0.08 5.44 -19.58
CA ASN A 101 0.87 6.55 -19.47
C ASN A 101 0.25 7.89 -19.89
N GLU A 102 -1.07 7.96 -19.99
CA GLU A 102 -1.78 9.20 -20.32
C GLU A 102 -1.65 10.24 -19.19
N PRO A 103 -1.43 11.52 -19.51
CA PRO A 103 -1.37 12.58 -18.50
C PRO A 103 -2.65 12.67 -17.65
N LEU A 104 -2.47 12.87 -16.34
CA LEU A 104 -3.60 13.00 -15.41
C LEU A 104 -4.17 14.42 -15.44
N GLN A 105 -5.48 14.53 -15.63
CA GLN A 105 -6.18 15.79 -15.48
C GLN A 105 -6.40 16.11 -14.01
N MET A 106 -5.82 17.21 -13.54
CA MET A 106 -5.91 17.67 -12.17
C MET A 106 -7.19 18.51 -11.96
N PRO A 107 -7.72 18.59 -10.72
CA PRO A 107 -8.93 19.38 -10.42
C PRO A 107 -8.85 20.87 -10.78
N ASN A 108 -7.63 21.41 -10.87
CA ASN A 108 -7.35 22.80 -11.27
C ASN A 108 -7.29 22.98 -12.81
N GLY A 109 -7.65 21.96 -13.60
CA GLY A 109 -7.62 21.98 -15.07
C GLY A 109 -6.24 21.78 -15.69
N THR A 110 -5.18 21.58 -14.90
CA THR A 110 -3.82 21.32 -15.41
C THR A 110 -3.60 19.84 -15.72
N LEU A 111 -2.67 19.53 -16.63
CA LEU A 111 -2.26 18.16 -16.95
C LEU A 111 -0.97 17.82 -16.20
N TYR A 112 -1.01 16.81 -15.34
CA TYR A 112 0.17 16.24 -14.69
C TYR A 112 0.78 15.17 -15.59
N GLY A 113 2.08 15.27 -15.89
CA GLY A 113 2.74 14.44 -16.90
C GLY A 113 3.02 15.18 -18.22
N VAL A 114 2.61 16.45 -18.34
CA VAL A 114 2.98 17.33 -19.45
C VAL A 114 3.78 18.50 -18.88
N ASN A 115 5.09 18.54 -19.17
CA ASN A 115 5.97 19.61 -18.73
C ASN A 115 6.87 20.09 -19.87
N ALA A 116 7.25 21.38 -19.84
CA ALA A 116 8.18 21.94 -20.81
C ALA A 116 9.60 21.39 -20.63
N ASP A 117 9.99 21.03 -19.40
CA ASP A 117 11.23 20.31 -19.14
C ASP A 117 11.02 18.80 -19.37
N PRO A 118 11.74 18.19 -20.33
CA PRO A 118 11.60 16.76 -20.63
C PRO A 118 11.98 15.85 -19.45
N LYS A 119 12.88 16.28 -18.56
CA LYS A 119 13.23 15.49 -17.36
C LYS A 119 12.09 15.44 -16.36
N VAL A 120 11.46 16.59 -16.13
CA VAL A 120 10.32 16.71 -15.24
C VAL A 120 9.11 15.98 -15.82
N ALA A 121 8.88 16.09 -17.13
CA ALA A 121 7.81 15.35 -17.79
C ALA A 121 7.97 13.83 -17.64
N ALA A 122 9.20 13.30 -17.83
CA ALA A 122 9.47 11.87 -17.66
C ALA A 122 9.25 11.39 -16.22
N GLU A 123 9.66 12.19 -15.23
CA GLU A 123 9.41 11.87 -13.82
C GLU A 123 7.92 11.87 -13.49
N GLN A 124 7.19 12.90 -13.92
CA GLN A 124 5.75 12.98 -13.71
C GLN A 124 5.01 11.83 -14.40
N MET A 125 5.36 11.48 -15.64
CA MET A 125 4.78 10.32 -16.33
C MET A 125 5.04 9.01 -15.59
N ARG A 126 6.24 8.82 -15.02
CA ARG A 126 6.53 7.64 -14.17
C ARG A 126 5.61 7.60 -12.96
N ASP A 127 5.39 8.73 -12.31
CA ASP A 127 4.50 8.81 -11.14
C ASP A 127 3.04 8.52 -11.49
N VAL A 128 2.58 8.96 -12.68
CA VAL A 128 1.26 8.62 -13.21
C VAL A 128 1.12 7.10 -13.36
N VAL A 129 2.05 6.47 -14.07
CA VAL A 129 2.04 5.02 -14.30
C VAL A 129 2.08 4.26 -12.98
N MET A 130 2.93 4.66 -12.03
CA MET A 130 3.04 4.02 -10.71
C MET A 130 1.74 4.12 -9.89
N THR A 131 1.05 5.26 -9.99
CA THR A 131 -0.24 5.46 -9.34
C THR A 131 -1.31 4.54 -9.96
N ASP A 132 -1.34 4.47 -11.29
CA ASP A 132 -2.30 3.65 -12.02
C ASP A 132 -2.10 2.15 -11.74
N ILE A 133 -0.85 1.66 -11.70
CA ILE A 133 -0.52 0.30 -11.25
C ILE A 133 -1.11 0.02 -9.87
N GLY A 134 -0.91 0.95 -8.92
CA GLY A 134 -1.40 0.79 -7.55
C GLY A 134 -2.92 0.68 -7.47
N ILE A 135 -3.63 1.50 -8.26
CA ILE A 135 -5.10 1.49 -8.35
C ILE A 135 -5.57 0.17 -8.97
N ILE A 136 -5.02 -0.22 -10.12
CA ILE A 136 -5.39 -1.44 -10.84
C ILE A 136 -5.09 -2.68 -9.99
N ALA A 137 -3.91 -2.75 -9.37
CA ALA A 137 -3.55 -3.85 -8.48
C ALA A 137 -4.54 -3.96 -7.32
N THR A 138 -4.96 -2.83 -6.73
CA THR A 138 -5.95 -2.82 -5.65
C THR A 138 -7.29 -3.38 -6.12
N TYR A 139 -7.77 -3.00 -7.29
CA TYR A 139 -9.02 -3.54 -7.85
C TYR A 139 -8.93 -5.05 -8.11
N ILE A 140 -7.81 -5.54 -8.65
CA ILE A 140 -7.58 -6.98 -8.84
C ILE A 140 -7.63 -7.70 -7.50
N LEU A 141 -6.95 -7.19 -6.46
CA LEU A 141 -6.93 -7.81 -5.14
C LEU A 141 -8.31 -7.82 -4.48
N ILE A 142 -9.09 -6.75 -4.62
CA ILE A 142 -10.47 -6.70 -4.14
C ILE A 142 -11.33 -7.75 -4.85
N ALA A 143 -11.24 -7.83 -6.19
CA ALA A 143 -11.98 -8.84 -6.95
C ALA A 143 -11.61 -10.26 -6.53
N LEU A 144 -10.31 -10.56 -6.37
CA LEU A 144 -9.83 -11.85 -5.89
C LEU A 144 -10.32 -12.14 -4.47
N ALA A 145 -10.36 -11.15 -3.58
CA ALA A 145 -10.87 -11.30 -2.22
C ALA A 145 -12.37 -11.62 -2.21
N LEU A 146 -13.16 -10.92 -3.02
CA LEU A 146 -14.60 -11.19 -3.16
C LEU A 146 -14.87 -12.59 -3.71
N VAL A 147 -14.17 -12.98 -4.78
CA VAL A 147 -14.28 -14.33 -5.35
C VAL A 147 -13.89 -15.39 -4.32
N SER A 148 -12.78 -15.18 -3.60
CA SER A 148 -12.33 -16.09 -2.55
C SER A 148 -13.35 -16.23 -1.43
N LEU A 149 -13.99 -15.13 -1.02
CA LEU A 149 -15.04 -15.12 0.01
C LEU A 149 -16.28 -15.89 -0.45
N VAL A 150 -16.73 -15.70 -1.70
CA VAL A 150 -17.87 -16.45 -2.26
C VAL A 150 -17.56 -17.93 -2.35
N VAL A 151 -16.40 -18.29 -2.92
CA VAL A 151 -15.98 -19.69 -3.08
C VAL A 151 -15.84 -20.39 -1.73
N THR A 152 -15.19 -19.76 -0.76
CA THR A 152 -15.05 -20.33 0.59
C THR A 152 -16.39 -20.45 1.31
N GLY A 153 -17.27 -19.44 1.16
CA GLY A 153 -18.64 -19.48 1.66
C GLY A 153 -19.41 -20.67 1.10
N VAL A 154 -19.50 -20.80 -0.23
CA VAL A 154 -20.23 -21.88 -0.92
C VAL A 154 -19.67 -23.26 -0.58
N LEU A 155 -18.34 -23.43 -0.65
CA LEU A 155 -17.70 -24.72 -0.34
C LEU A 155 -17.89 -25.15 1.13
N SER A 156 -18.07 -24.20 2.05
CA SER A 156 -18.35 -24.52 3.45
C SER A 156 -19.74 -25.11 3.67
N PHE A 157 -20.73 -24.74 2.84
CA PHE A 157 -22.07 -25.32 2.88
C PHE A 157 -22.09 -26.79 2.41
N PHE A 158 -21.25 -27.15 1.44
CA PHE A 158 -21.15 -28.51 0.91
C PHE A 158 -20.24 -29.46 1.72
N LYS A 159 -19.51 -28.94 2.72
CA LYS A 159 -18.68 -29.75 3.63
C LYS A 159 -19.39 -30.12 4.94
N LYS A 160 -20.70 -29.86 5.04
CA LYS A 160 -21.61 -30.48 6.01
C LYS A 160 -22.25 -31.71 5.39
#